data_AF-A0A1Q8KLB9-F1
#
_entry.id   AF-A0A1Q8KLB9-F1
#
_cell.length_a   1.000
_cell.length_b   1.000
_cell.length_c   1.000
_cell.angle_alpha   90.00
_cell.angle_beta   90.00
_cell.angle_gamma   90.00
#
_symmetry.space_group_name_H-M   'P 1'
#
loop_
_entity.id
_entity.type
_entity.pdbx_description
1 polymer ?
#
loop_
_entity_poly.entity_id
_entity_poly.type
_entity_poly.pdbx_seq_one_letter_code
_entity_poly.pdbx_strand_id
1 'polypeptide(L)'
;MQDHTHELARRLGIDPRVLALLVAAPWRPASGDGGTPPAGDDDPPARGRVFVGVPSPSELRDLDLPADGLRHFGLTPAELRAGGWTDADLRSAGLPVPGAGPDVDWFVAGEPAQLMLGLAPYGPPRLARPRTRWDGHLPVLDPVEEEEVRGLAGCTDPDDEQAAAVRDVRDRLLRRARRRLVHCPFCLRQVPRDDTTYGACHACASRWLGILH
;
A
#
# COMPACT_ATOMS: atom_id res chain seq x y z
N MET A 1 -3.51 3.74 15.39
CA MET A 1 -2.55 3.37 14.33
C MET A 1 -1.68 2.28 14.91
N GLN A 2 -1.80 1.05 14.41
CA GLN A 2 -1.13 -0.11 14.98
C GLN A 2 0.29 -0.22 14.45
N ASP A 3 1.26 -0.51 15.31
CA ASP A 3 2.65 -0.74 14.92
C ASP A 3 2.86 -2.23 14.59
N HIS A 4 3.27 -2.49 13.35
CA HIS A 4 3.47 -3.84 12.80
C HIS A 4 4.93 -4.31 12.84
N THR A 5 5.84 -3.57 13.49
CA THR A 5 7.28 -3.92 13.53
C THR A 5 7.53 -5.35 14.04
N HIS A 6 6.81 -5.78 15.09
CA HIS A 6 6.94 -7.14 15.63
C HIS A 6 6.41 -8.23 14.69
N GLU A 7 5.34 -7.94 13.94
CA GLU A 7 4.79 -8.86 12.95
C GLU A 7 5.76 -9.04 11.78
N LEU A 8 6.27 -7.93 11.25
CA LEU A 8 7.25 -7.92 10.16
C LEU A 8 8.53 -8.65 10.54
N ALA A 9 9.05 -8.42 11.74
CA ALA A 9 10.22 -9.10 12.25
C ALA A 9 10.02 -10.62 12.30
N ARG A 10 8.83 -11.08 12.74
CA ARG A 10 8.47 -12.50 12.74
C ARG A 10 8.39 -13.07 11.33
N ARG A 11 7.76 -12.37 10.38
CA ARG A 11 7.66 -12.80 8.96
C ARG A 11 9.03 -12.90 8.29
N LEU A 12 9.97 -12.02 8.67
CA LEU A 12 11.33 -11.99 8.16
C LEU A 12 12.29 -12.92 8.91
N GLY A 13 11.87 -13.52 10.03
CA GLY A 13 12.73 -14.35 10.88
C GLY A 13 13.88 -13.58 11.54
N ILE A 14 13.67 -12.30 11.90
CA ILE A 14 14.68 -11.42 12.50
C ILE A 14 14.21 -10.84 13.83
N ASP A 15 15.15 -10.38 14.65
CA ASP A 15 14.81 -9.67 15.88
C ASP A 15 14.20 -8.28 15.54
N PRO A 16 13.10 -7.84 16.20
CA PRO A 16 12.49 -6.54 15.95
C PRO A 16 13.46 -5.34 16.10
N ARG A 17 14.46 -5.44 16.97
CA ARG A 17 15.49 -4.41 17.14
C ARG A 17 16.43 -4.36 15.95
N VAL A 18 16.81 -5.54 15.42
CA VAL A 18 17.62 -5.64 14.19
C VAL A 18 16.84 -5.08 13.01
N LEU A 19 15.55 -5.43 12.86
CA LEU A 19 14.67 -4.84 11.85
C LEU A 19 14.66 -3.29 11.95
N ALA A 20 14.45 -2.76 13.16
CA ALA A 20 14.43 -1.31 13.39
C ALA A 20 15.77 -0.63 13.06
N LEU A 21 16.91 -1.29 13.35
CA LEU A 21 18.24 -0.78 12.99
C LEU A 21 18.50 -0.80 11.49
N LEU A 22 17.97 -1.81 10.77
CA LEU A 22 18.20 -2.00 9.34
C LEU A 22 17.31 -1.15 8.46
N VAL A 23 16.01 -1.07 8.77
CA VAL A 23 15.01 -0.45 7.88
C VAL A 23 14.13 0.57 8.58
N ALA A 24 14.48 1.01 9.79
CA ALA A 24 13.67 1.88 10.64
C ALA A 24 12.40 1.21 11.17
N ALA A 25 11.69 1.93 12.04
CA ALA A 25 10.43 1.59 12.69
C ALA A 25 9.83 2.90 13.27
N PRO A 26 8.53 2.97 13.60
CA PRO A 26 7.51 1.93 13.48
C PRO A 26 6.96 1.76 12.06
N TRP A 27 6.33 0.60 11.80
CA TRP A 27 5.71 0.26 10.52
C TRP A 27 4.18 0.21 10.63
N ARG A 28 3.51 0.67 9.57
CA ARG A 28 2.05 0.60 9.42
C ARG A 28 1.69 0.05 8.04
N PRO A 29 0.53 -0.59 7.85
CA PRO A 29 0.10 -1.01 6.53
C PRO A 29 0.03 0.20 5.58
N ALA A 30 0.43 0.01 4.32
CA ALA A 30 0.34 1.04 3.29
C ALA A 30 -1.11 1.29 2.86
N SER A 31 -1.96 0.27 2.94
CA SER A 31 -3.40 0.36 2.81
C SER A 31 -3.98 1.10 4.02
N GLY A 32 -4.77 2.14 3.77
CA GLY A 32 -5.53 2.81 4.82
C GLY A 32 -6.64 1.90 5.34
N ASP A 33 -6.32 0.94 6.19
CA ASP A 33 -7.32 0.06 6.80
C ASP A 33 -7.99 0.79 7.97
N GLY A 34 -9.04 1.52 7.64
CA GLY A 34 -10.11 1.90 8.55
C GLY A 34 -11.40 1.19 8.13
N GLY A 35 -11.47 -0.13 8.29
CA GLY A 35 -12.67 -0.88 7.94
C GLY A 35 -12.67 -2.28 8.56
N THR A 36 -13.26 -2.40 9.75
CA THR A 36 -13.68 -3.67 10.36
C THR A 36 -14.54 -4.46 9.37
N PRO A 37 -14.32 -5.78 9.15
CA PRO A 37 -15.25 -6.58 8.37
C PRO A 37 -16.53 -6.82 9.19
N PRO A 38 -17.74 -6.62 8.64
CA PRO A 38 -18.94 -7.11 9.30
C PRO A 38 -19.00 -8.64 9.18
N ALA A 39 -19.23 -9.28 10.32
CA ALA A 39 -19.64 -10.68 10.40
C ALA A 39 -21.04 -10.86 9.82
N GLY A 40 -21.26 -11.98 9.13
CA GLY A 40 -22.58 -12.43 8.70
C GLY A 40 -22.52 -13.84 8.13
N ASP A 41 -22.88 -14.82 8.95
CA ASP A 41 -23.31 -16.16 8.54
C ASP A 41 -24.72 -16.05 7.90
N ASP A 42 -24.96 -16.77 6.79
CA ASP A 42 -26.13 -17.64 6.56
C ASP A 42 -26.10 -18.30 5.15
N ASP A 43 -26.55 -19.56 5.09
CA ASP A 43 -26.51 -20.56 3.99
C ASP A 43 -27.34 -20.19 2.71
N PRO A 44 -27.11 -20.83 1.53
CA PRO A 44 -27.64 -20.41 0.22
C PRO A 44 -28.99 -21.08 -0.14
N PRO A 45 -29.80 -20.46 -1.03
CA PRO A 45 -29.92 -20.97 -2.41
C PRO A 45 -30.11 -19.81 -3.43
N ALA A 46 -29.91 -19.90 -4.75
CA ALA A 46 -30.40 -20.89 -5.69
C ALA A 46 -29.71 -20.70 -7.05
N ARG A 47 -29.70 -21.77 -7.85
CA ARG A 47 -29.15 -21.84 -9.19
C ARG A 47 -29.88 -20.92 -10.18
N GLY A 48 -29.09 -20.28 -11.04
CA GLY A 48 -29.37 -20.24 -12.48
C GLY A 48 -29.71 -18.89 -13.09
N ARG A 49 -28.70 -18.17 -13.57
CA ARG A 49 -28.81 -17.32 -14.77
C ARG A 49 -27.52 -17.43 -15.58
N VAL A 50 -27.62 -17.97 -16.78
CA VAL A 50 -26.55 -17.95 -17.78
C VAL A 50 -26.65 -16.59 -18.48
N PHE A 51 -25.69 -15.69 -18.20
CA PHE A 51 -25.52 -14.47 -18.99
C PHE A 51 -24.64 -14.82 -20.20
N VAL A 52 -25.23 -14.74 -21.40
CA VAL A 52 -24.49 -14.79 -22.66
C VAL A 52 -24.00 -13.36 -22.93
N GLY A 53 -22.82 -13.06 -22.42
CA GLY A 53 -22.16 -11.75 -22.49
C GLY A 53 -21.33 -11.53 -21.23
N VAL A 54 -20.14 -10.94 -21.35
CA VAL A 54 -19.34 -10.53 -20.17
C VAL A 54 -20.08 -9.37 -19.52
N PRO A 55 -20.64 -9.51 -18.30
CA PRO A 55 -21.33 -8.43 -17.61
C PRO A 55 -20.36 -7.28 -17.33
N SER A 56 -20.86 -6.05 -17.35
CA SER A 56 -20.06 -4.88 -17.02
C SER A 56 -19.68 -4.88 -15.53
N PRO A 57 -18.55 -4.26 -15.18
CA PRO A 57 -18.10 -4.09 -13.80
C PRO A 57 -19.16 -3.60 -12.81
N SER A 58 -19.98 -2.63 -13.23
CA SER A 58 -21.07 -2.06 -12.42
C SER A 58 -22.19 -3.07 -12.20
N GLU A 59 -22.56 -3.82 -13.23
CA GLU A 59 -23.57 -4.88 -13.13
C GLU A 59 -23.14 -5.99 -12.16
N LEU A 60 -21.84 -6.34 -12.13
CA LEU A 60 -21.33 -7.31 -11.15
C LEU A 60 -21.54 -6.86 -9.70
N ARG A 61 -21.44 -5.55 -9.45
CA ARG A 61 -21.64 -4.96 -8.12
C ARG A 61 -23.11 -4.88 -7.76
N ASP A 62 -23.96 -4.50 -8.72
CA ASP A 62 -25.42 -4.47 -8.56
C ASP A 62 -26.01 -5.88 -8.33
N LEU A 63 -25.30 -6.92 -8.77
CA LEU A 63 -25.63 -8.33 -8.57
C LEU A 63 -25.14 -8.90 -7.23
N ASP A 64 -24.51 -8.08 -6.37
CA ASP A 64 -23.97 -8.45 -5.05
C ASP A 64 -23.09 -9.72 -5.09
N LEU A 65 -22.30 -9.87 -6.17
CA LEU A 65 -21.41 -10.99 -6.33
C LEU A 65 -20.24 -10.89 -5.34
N PRO A 66 -19.80 -12.00 -4.72
CA PRO A 66 -18.59 -12.00 -3.92
C PRO A 66 -17.38 -11.68 -4.81
N ALA A 67 -16.48 -10.84 -4.29
CA ALA A 67 -15.28 -10.38 -4.98
C ALA A 67 -14.40 -11.53 -5.51
N ASP A 68 -14.35 -12.66 -4.79
CA ASP A 68 -13.65 -13.89 -5.18
C ASP A 68 -14.08 -14.43 -6.57
N GLY A 69 -15.30 -14.09 -7.01
CA GLY A 69 -15.86 -14.46 -8.31
C GLY A 69 -15.35 -13.64 -9.48
N LEU A 70 -14.76 -12.45 -9.25
CA LEU A 70 -14.46 -11.47 -10.31
C LEU A 70 -13.46 -11.97 -11.35
N ARG A 71 -12.49 -12.79 -10.93
CA ARG A 71 -11.48 -13.39 -11.83
C ARG A 71 -12.07 -14.24 -12.95
N HIS A 72 -13.28 -14.76 -12.77
CA HIS A 72 -13.93 -15.65 -13.75
C HIS A 72 -14.57 -14.88 -14.92
N PHE A 73 -14.72 -13.56 -14.81
CA PHE A 73 -15.36 -12.73 -15.83
C PHE A 73 -14.37 -12.15 -16.86
N GLY A 74 -13.07 -12.40 -16.72
CA GLY A 74 -12.05 -11.96 -17.69
C GLY A 74 -11.89 -10.43 -17.81
N LEU A 75 -12.45 -9.67 -16.87
CA LEU A 75 -12.34 -8.22 -16.79
C LEU A 75 -10.98 -7.81 -16.22
N THR A 76 -10.44 -6.73 -16.74
CA THR A 76 -9.20 -6.14 -16.21
C THR A 76 -9.46 -5.41 -14.89
N PRO A 77 -8.44 -5.29 -14.01
CA PRO A 77 -8.56 -4.50 -12.78
C PRO A 77 -8.96 -3.04 -13.03
N ALA A 78 -8.55 -2.47 -14.17
CA ALA A 78 -8.91 -1.11 -14.56
C ALA A 78 -10.42 -0.99 -14.86
N GLU A 79 -10.99 -1.98 -15.55
CA GLU A 79 -12.43 -2.04 -15.83
C GLU A 79 -13.22 -2.24 -14.54
N LEU A 80 -12.78 -3.13 -13.65
CA LEU A 80 -13.44 -3.36 -12.37
C LEU A 80 -13.48 -2.10 -11.50
N ARG A 81 -12.40 -1.31 -11.46
CA ARG A 81 -12.39 0.01 -10.79
C ARG A 81 -13.37 0.99 -11.41
N ALA A 82 -13.46 1.03 -12.73
CA ALA A 82 -14.44 1.87 -13.42
C ALA A 82 -15.89 1.49 -13.03
N GLY A 83 -16.12 0.24 -12.61
CA GLY A 83 -17.38 -0.24 -12.02
C GLY A 83 -17.56 0.01 -10.53
N GLY A 84 -16.61 0.65 -9.86
CA GLY A 84 -16.70 0.97 -8.43
C GLY A 84 -16.26 -0.16 -7.48
N TRP A 85 -15.51 -1.16 -7.97
CA TRP A 85 -14.84 -2.16 -7.13
C TRP A 85 -13.59 -1.58 -6.47
N THR A 86 -13.39 -1.89 -5.18
CA THR A 86 -12.25 -1.38 -4.41
C THR A 86 -10.99 -2.23 -4.60
N ASP A 87 -9.82 -1.68 -4.30
CA ASP A 87 -8.57 -2.44 -4.31
C ASP A 87 -8.57 -3.61 -3.30
N ALA A 88 -9.39 -3.55 -2.25
CA ALA A 88 -9.59 -4.67 -1.32
C ALA A 88 -10.36 -5.81 -2.00
N ASP A 89 -11.41 -5.48 -2.76
CA ASP A 89 -12.18 -6.45 -3.53
C ASP A 89 -11.35 -7.07 -4.66
N LEU A 90 -10.49 -6.27 -5.30
CA LEU A 90 -9.58 -6.79 -6.31
C LEU A 90 -8.55 -7.75 -5.71
N ARG A 91 -8.09 -7.49 -4.48
CA ARG A 91 -7.20 -8.41 -3.75
C ARG A 91 -7.89 -9.70 -3.33
N SER A 92 -9.11 -9.65 -2.78
CA SER A 92 -9.87 -10.86 -2.46
C SER A 92 -10.21 -11.68 -3.71
N ALA A 93 -10.40 -11.01 -4.85
CA ALA A 93 -10.53 -11.64 -6.16
C ALA A 93 -9.24 -12.31 -6.69
N GLY A 94 -8.08 -12.06 -6.08
CA GLY A 94 -6.77 -12.48 -6.58
C GLY A 94 -6.34 -11.75 -7.86
N LEU A 95 -6.82 -10.52 -8.08
CA LEU A 95 -6.52 -9.71 -9.25
C LEU A 95 -5.38 -8.71 -8.96
N PRO A 96 -4.49 -8.45 -9.93
CA PRO A 96 -3.37 -7.53 -9.76
C PRO A 96 -3.84 -6.08 -9.60
N VAL A 97 -3.31 -5.40 -8.60
CA VAL A 97 -3.61 -4.00 -8.28
C VAL A 97 -2.43 -3.13 -8.76
N PRO A 98 -2.58 -2.14 -9.66
CA PRO A 98 -1.46 -1.30 -10.06
C PRO A 98 -0.89 -0.54 -8.85
N GLY A 99 0.42 -0.71 -8.59
CA GLY A 99 1.09 -0.17 -7.40
C GLY A 99 1.36 -1.22 -6.31
N ALA A 100 0.81 -2.43 -6.40
CA ALA A 100 1.28 -3.59 -5.64
C ALA A 100 1.52 -4.71 -6.65
N GLY A 101 2.71 -5.31 -6.71
CA GLY A 101 2.83 -6.61 -7.37
C GLY A 101 1.72 -7.53 -6.82
N PRO A 102 1.09 -8.40 -7.63
CA PRO A 102 -0.15 -9.10 -7.27
C PRO A 102 -0.14 -9.81 -5.91
N ASP A 103 1.06 -10.11 -5.38
CA ASP A 103 1.25 -10.80 -4.11
C ASP A 103 2.17 -10.05 -3.13
N VAL A 104 2.32 -8.72 -3.16
CA VAL A 104 3.26 -8.03 -2.22
C VAL A 104 2.50 -7.23 -1.16
N ASP A 105 2.66 -7.63 0.10
CA ASP A 105 2.16 -6.86 1.24
C ASP A 105 3.08 -5.66 1.52
N TRP A 106 2.55 -4.45 1.37
CA TRP A 106 3.30 -3.22 1.57
C TRP A 106 3.03 -2.56 2.93
N PHE A 107 4.11 -2.16 3.58
CA PHE A 107 4.12 -1.44 4.85
C PHE A 107 4.91 -0.14 4.67
N VAL A 108 4.58 0.89 5.43
CA VAL A 108 5.25 2.19 5.38
C VAL A 108 5.79 2.63 6.74
N ALA A 109 6.88 3.38 6.71
CA ALA A 109 7.50 4.00 7.89
C ALA A 109 7.70 5.51 7.69
N GLY A 110 7.60 6.26 8.80
CA GLY A 110 7.77 7.71 8.85
C GLY A 110 6.46 8.50 8.72
N GLU A 111 6.48 9.74 9.22
CA GLU A 111 5.39 10.72 9.11
C GLU A 111 5.96 12.06 8.58
N PRO A 112 5.67 12.45 7.33
CA PRO A 112 4.93 11.70 6.30
C PRO A 112 5.68 10.42 5.89
N ALA A 113 5.01 9.47 5.23
CA ALA A 113 5.63 8.21 4.81
C ALA A 113 6.91 8.46 3.97
N GLN A 114 8.02 7.81 4.35
CA GLN A 114 9.34 8.03 3.72
C GLN A 114 9.96 6.74 3.15
N LEU A 115 9.53 5.59 3.65
CA LEU A 115 10.05 4.29 3.26
C LEU A 115 8.90 3.29 3.20
N MET A 116 8.94 2.39 2.22
CA MET A 116 8.05 1.26 2.09
C MET A 116 8.84 -0.04 2.17
N LEU A 117 8.26 -1.05 2.84
CA LEU A 117 8.77 -2.42 2.90
C LEU A 117 7.71 -3.35 2.31
N GLY A 118 8.09 -4.11 1.29
CA GLY A 118 7.23 -5.06 0.59
C GLY A 118 7.64 -6.49 0.90
N LEU A 119 6.67 -7.34 1.27
CA LEU A 119 6.87 -8.76 1.52
C LEU A 119 6.04 -9.59 0.53
N ALA A 120 6.70 -10.32 -0.36
CA ALA A 120 6.06 -11.31 -1.23
C ALA A 120 5.99 -12.69 -0.52
N PRO A 121 4.99 -13.55 -0.80
CA PRO A 121 4.91 -14.92 -0.29
C PRO A 121 6.16 -15.74 -0.62
N TYR A 122 6.70 -15.51 -1.82
CA TYR A 122 7.87 -16.20 -2.34
C TYR A 122 8.78 -15.17 -2.99
N GLY A 123 9.76 -14.67 -2.24
CA GLY A 123 10.74 -13.73 -2.78
C GLY A 123 11.51 -12.98 -1.72
N PRO A 124 12.58 -12.27 -2.12
CA PRO A 124 13.30 -11.41 -1.21
C PRO A 124 12.41 -10.21 -0.82
N PRO A 125 12.56 -9.71 0.43
CA PRO A 125 11.90 -8.47 0.82
C PRO A 125 12.37 -7.31 -0.06
N ARG A 126 11.51 -6.31 -0.21
CA ARG A 126 11.73 -5.17 -1.10
C ARG A 126 11.64 -3.86 -0.32
N LEU A 127 12.56 -2.93 -0.58
CA LEU A 127 12.43 -1.56 -0.12
C LEU A 127 12.04 -0.67 -1.29
N ALA A 128 11.15 0.28 -1.04
CA ALA A 128 10.76 1.27 -2.02
C ALA A 128 10.56 2.62 -1.36
N ARG A 129 10.59 3.68 -2.16
CA ARG A 129 10.14 5.00 -1.72
C ARG A 129 8.63 5.11 -1.93
N PRO A 130 7.87 5.68 -0.99
CA PRO A 130 6.47 5.99 -1.23
C PRO A 130 6.32 7.15 -2.20
N ARG A 131 5.40 6.99 -3.16
CA ARG A 131 4.86 8.06 -3.98
C ARG A 131 3.35 8.05 -3.81
N THR A 132 2.80 9.15 -3.34
CA THR A 132 1.36 9.31 -3.28
C THR A 132 0.79 9.43 -4.69
N ARG A 133 -0.29 8.70 -4.92
CA ARG A 133 -1.19 8.79 -6.05
C ARG A 133 -2.59 8.93 -5.50
N TRP A 134 -3.41 9.77 -6.13
CA TRP A 134 -4.80 9.93 -5.75
C TRP A 134 -5.65 8.92 -6.51
N ASP A 135 -6.42 8.12 -5.77
CA ASP A 135 -7.50 7.29 -6.31
C ASP A 135 -8.83 7.87 -5.82
N GLY A 136 -9.46 8.66 -6.69
CA GLY A 136 -10.52 9.58 -6.27
C GLY A 136 -10.02 10.54 -5.18
N HIS A 137 -10.64 10.48 -4.00
CA HIS A 137 -10.30 11.29 -2.83
C HIS A 137 -9.41 10.57 -1.82
N LEU A 138 -8.98 9.34 -2.11
CA LEU A 138 -8.14 8.54 -1.21
C LEU A 138 -6.68 8.60 -1.66
N PRO A 139 -5.75 9.03 -0.80
CA PRO A 139 -4.32 8.95 -1.10
C PRO A 139 -3.86 7.50 -0.98
N VAL A 140 -3.37 6.96 -2.09
CA VAL A 140 -2.75 5.63 -2.19
C VAL A 140 -1.24 5.81 -2.32
N LEU A 141 -0.46 4.93 -1.69
CA LEU A 141 1.00 4.98 -1.77
C LEU A 141 1.49 3.94 -2.78
N ASP A 142 1.98 4.40 -3.91
CA ASP A 142 2.66 3.58 -4.90
C ASP A 142 4.15 3.42 -4.50
N PRO A 143 4.69 2.18 -4.50
CA PRO A 143 6.11 1.93 -4.35
C PRO A 143 6.81 2.36 -5.64
N VAL A 144 7.80 3.24 -5.50
CA VAL A 144 8.67 3.66 -6.60
C VAL A 144 10.13 3.45 -6.22
N GLU A 145 10.97 3.22 -7.22
CA GLU A 145 12.39 2.90 -7.00
C GLU A 145 12.54 1.64 -6.12
N GLU A 146 11.78 0.60 -6.47
CA GLU A 146 11.80 -0.68 -5.76
C GLU A 146 13.17 -1.37 -5.92
N GLU A 147 13.73 -1.80 -4.79
CA GLU A 147 15.01 -2.52 -4.71
C GLU A 147 14.85 -3.76 -3.80
N GLU A 148 15.30 -4.92 -4.28
CA GLU A 148 15.31 -6.17 -3.48
C GLU A 148 16.42 -6.13 -2.43
N VAL A 149 16.10 -6.49 -1.19
CA VAL A 149 17.03 -6.49 -0.05
C VAL A 149 17.22 -7.91 0.51
N ARG A 150 17.94 -8.75 -0.23
CA ARG A 150 18.15 -10.18 0.09
C ARG A 150 18.74 -10.41 1.49
N GLY A 151 19.60 -9.50 1.95
CA GLY A 151 20.25 -9.55 3.27
C GLY A 151 19.36 -9.23 4.46
N LEU A 152 18.08 -8.89 4.25
CA LEU A 152 17.19 -8.51 5.36
C LEU A 152 16.53 -9.71 6.04
N ALA A 153 16.14 -10.74 5.27
CA ALA A 153 15.47 -11.91 5.82
C ALA A 153 16.48 -12.80 6.56
N GLY A 154 16.18 -13.18 7.80
CA GLY A 154 17.06 -13.99 8.65
C GLY A 154 18.32 -13.30 9.17
N CYS A 155 18.47 -11.99 8.96
CA CYS A 155 19.60 -11.23 9.50
C CYS A 155 19.60 -11.24 11.03
N THR A 156 20.71 -11.69 11.61
CA THR A 156 20.94 -11.71 13.05
C THR A 156 21.95 -10.66 13.51
N ASP A 157 22.87 -10.25 12.63
CA ASP A 157 23.93 -9.29 12.92
C ASP A 157 23.76 -8.02 12.07
N PRO A 158 23.34 -6.89 12.66
CA PRO A 158 23.14 -5.65 11.92
C PRO A 158 24.44 -5.03 11.38
N ASP A 159 25.60 -5.55 11.75
CA ASP A 159 26.91 -5.05 11.32
C ASP A 159 27.58 -5.92 10.25
N ASP A 160 26.90 -6.97 9.78
CA ASP A 160 27.37 -7.79 8.67
C ASP A 160 27.35 -7.02 7.31
N GLU A 161 28.03 -7.57 6.30
CA GLU A 161 28.12 -6.94 4.96
C GLU A 161 26.76 -6.88 4.24
N GLN A 162 25.88 -7.86 4.46
CA GLN A 162 24.56 -7.92 3.85
C GLN A 162 23.62 -6.87 4.48
N ALA A 163 23.70 -6.70 5.80
CA ALA A 163 23.08 -5.67 6.61
C ALA A 163 23.57 -4.27 6.22
N ALA A 164 24.86 -4.11 5.95
CA ALA A 164 25.41 -2.86 5.39
C ALA A 164 24.77 -2.54 4.03
N ALA A 165 24.64 -3.52 3.13
CA ALA A 165 23.97 -3.32 1.85
C ALA A 165 22.49 -2.92 2.00
N VAL A 166 21.76 -3.52 2.96
CA VAL A 166 20.38 -3.14 3.29
C VAL A 166 20.31 -1.68 3.78
N ARG A 167 21.21 -1.29 4.69
CA ARG A 167 21.30 0.09 5.21
C ARG A 167 21.61 1.09 4.10
N ASP A 168 22.46 0.74 3.14
CA ASP A 168 22.79 1.60 1.99
C ASP A 168 21.58 1.85 1.09
N VAL A 169 20.80 0.80 0.79
CA VAL A 169 19.53 0.92 0.04
C VAL A 169 18.55 1.82 0.82
N ARG A 170 18.33 1.53 2.11
CA ARG A 170 17.48 2.35 2.98
C ARG A 170 17.90 3.82 2.95
N ASP A 171 19.17 4.11 3.19
CA ASP A 171 19.65 5.48 3.31
C ASP A 171 19.56 6.24 1.99
N ARG A 172 19.77 5.56 0.86
CA ARG A 172 19.57 6.13 -0.47
C ARG A 172 18.10 6.53 -0.68
N LEU A 173 17.17 5.63 -0.38
CA LEU A 173 15.72 5.88 -0.50
C LEU A 173 15.27 7.01 0.43
N LEU A 174 15.67 6.97 1.71
CA LEU A 174 15.34 8.01 2.70
C LEU A 174 15.90 9.38 2.28
N ARG A 175 17.13 9.45 1.78
CA ARG A 175 17.71 10.70 1.27
C ARG A 175 16.89 11.26 0.11
N ARG A 176 16.43 10.42 -0.82
CA ARG A 176 15.59 10.83 -1.96
C ARG A 176 14.20 11.27 -1.51
N ALA A 177 13.58 10.55 -0.57
CA ALA A 177 12.28 10.88 0.00
C ALA A 177 12.32 12.25 0.71
N ARG A 178 13.28 12.44 1.61
CA ARG A 178 13.40 13.67 2.43
C ARG A 178 13.68 14.92 1.60
N ARG A 179 14.40 14.81 0.48
CA ARG A 179 14.64 15.95 -0.44
C ARG A 179 13.36 16.44 -1.13
N ARG A 180 12.30 15.63 -1.14
CA ARG A 180 10.99 15.99 -1.68
C ARG A 180 10.02 16.50 -0.62
N LEU A 181 10.41 16.50 0.66
CA LEU A 181 9.55 17.03 1.71
C LEU A 181 9.65 18.55 1.76
N VAL A 182 8.51 19.20 1.84
CA VAL A 182 8.37 20.65 2.05
C VAL A 182 7.50 20.89 3.27
N HIS A 183 7.66 22.04 3.92
CA HIS A 183 6.77 22.43 5.00
C HIS A 183 5.55 23.16 4.41
N CYS A 184 4.35 22.74 4.80
CA CYS A 184 3.15 23.50 4.47
C CYS A 184 3.23 24.89 5.12
N PRO A 185 3.00 26.00 4.38
CA PRO A 185 3.09 27.35 4.92
C PRO A 185 2.05 27.66 6.01
N PHE A 186 0.95 26.91 6.07
CA PHE A 186 -0.14 27.15 7.02
C PHE A 186 0.00 26.35 8.31
N CYS A 187 0.26 25.04 8.21
CA CYS A 187 0.31 24.15 9.38
C CYS A 187 1.73 23.73 9.78
N LEU A 188 2.75 24.14 9.01
CA LEU A 188 4.17 23.84 9.23
C LEU A 188 4.51 22.34 9.28
N ARG A 189 3.58 21.46 8.91
CA ARG A 189 3.85 20.02 8.79
C ARG A 189 4.63 19.73 7.52
N GLN A 190 5.53 18.75 7.60
CA GLN A 190 6.21 18.21 6.43
C GLN A 190 5.21 17.42 5.57
N VAL A 191 5.22 17.69 4.28
CA VAL A 191 4.40 16.99 3.29
C VAL A 191 5.22 16.70 2.04
N PRO A 192 4.94 15.61 1.32
CA PRO A 192 5.54 15.38 0.01
C PRO A 192 5.20 16.54 -0.92
N ARG A 193 6.19 17.07 -1.63
CA ARG A 193 6.00 18.19 -2.57
C ARG A 193 4.98 17.88 -3.66
N ASP A 194 4.92 16.62 -4.08
CA ASP A 194 3.97 16.13 -5.08
C ASP A 194 2.52 16.10 -4.53
N ASP A 195 2.33 16.19 -3.20
CA ASP A 195 1.04 16.24 -2.49
C ASP A 195 0.72 17.64 -1.95
N THR A 196 1.18 18.67 -2.68
CA THR A 196 0.88 20.06 -2.34
C THR A 196 0.12 20.74 -3.45
N THR A 197 -0.81 21.61 -3.03
CA THR A 197 -1.51 22.52 -3.92
C THR A 197 -1.09 23.94 -3.56
N TYR A 198 -0.42 24.62 -4.50
CA TYR A 198 0.24 25.92 -4.26
C TYR A 198 1.20 25.91 -3.05
N GLY A 199 1.87 24.77 -2.81
CA GLY A 199 2.79 24.60 -1.67
C GLY A 199 2.11 24.33 -0.33
N ALA A 200 0.78 24.35 -0.26
CA ALA A 200 0.02 23.95 0.92
C ALA A 200 -0.38 22.47 0.87
N CYS A 201 -0.44 21.81 2.03
CA CYS A 201 -1.03 20.48 2.11
C CYS A 201 -2.51 20.53 1.73
N HIS A 202 -3.06 19.43 1.20
CA HIS A 202 -4.45 19.38 0.73
C HIS A 202 -5.47 19.85 1.77
N ALA A 203 -5.33 19.46 3.05
CA ALA A 203 -6.23 19.94 4.12
C ALA A 203 -6.20 21.47 4.29
N CYS A 204 -5.02 22.10 4.22
CA CYS A 204 -4.89 23.55 4.31
C CYS A 204 -5.30 24.24 3.00
N ALA A 205 -5.04 23.63 1.85
CA ALA A 205 -5.50 24.13 0.56
C ALA A 205 -7.02 24.16 0.50
N SER A 206 -7.71 23.10 0.94
CA SER A 206 -9.18 23.10 1.00
C SER A 206 -9.73 24.13 1.97
N ARG A 207 -9.13 24.24 3.16
CA ARG A 207 -9.60 25.16 4.20
C ARG A 207 -9.37 26.64 3.85
N TRP A 208 -8.19 26.97 3.32
CA TRP A 208 -7.74 28.37 3.19
C TRP A 208 -7.73 28.88 1.76
N LEU A 209 -7.62 28.00 0.76
CA LEU A 209 -7.59 28.36 -0.67
C LEU A 209 -8.89 27.98 -1.40
N GLY A 210 -9.84 27.33 -0.72
CA GLY A 210 -11.14 26.94 -1.29
C GLY A 210 -11.08 25.83 -2.34
N ILE A 211 -10.02 25.00 -2.31
CA ILE A 211 -9.81 23.94 -3.32
C ILE A 211 -10.38 22.61 -2.81
N LEU A 212 -11.37 22.07 -3.51
CA LEU A 212 -11.90 20.73 -3.23
C LEU A 212 -11.08 19.69 -4.01
N HIS A 213 -10.62 18.66 -3.30
CA HIS A 213 -9.89 17.51 -3.84
C HIS A 213 -10.74 16.25 -3.70
#